data_AF-A0A972CYU7-F1
#
_entry.id   AF-A0A972CYU7-F1
#
_cell.length_a   1.000
_cell.length_b   1.000
_cell.length_c   1.000
_cell.angle_alpha   90.00
_cell.angle_beta   90.00
_cell.angle_gamma   90.00
#
_symmetry.space_group_name_H-M   'P 1'
#
loop_
_entity.id
_entity.type
_entity.pdbx_description
1 polymer ?
#
loop_
_entity_poly.entity_id
_entity_poly.type
_entity_poly.pdbx_seq_one_letter_code
_entity_poly.pdbx_strand_id
1 'polypeptide(L)'
;MENYRFIRGIIEFSVKRGIDYIIDNPKRGLRNLVDLGKFFASGPFQEVFFDIANEILHKDNSFYYDITENIVKNTDKNILTNFGVNFGYNSLIYGARKIRENERKLNCKIPWTICFDFRKKGENNLNEEEIINTVENWKSLGIYCYIIFLDNNDILMDLQPIIKKNNDCAITVVLNPKIVSDDIIKNLSSLNNLCFLLLINDIDDVELHSSIDMFKKAKCLFGGAYYYDDNNFSYIEEKRFSEKLINLNLNLIMMIQNPNCSETIAQHIRKFVYDTRLKTYSPSFMMDFYGDIELIGNIISEMPKKTHFLSIDNLGYIGLSSLENKTELNIRKLQFNEILNIIT
;
A
#
# COMPACT_ATOMS: atom_id res chain seq x y z
N MET A 1 5.70 -12.10 -22.69
CA MET A 1 5.26 -12.66 -21.38
C MET A 1 6.29 -13.60 -20.77
N GLU A 2 7.00 -14.42 -21.54
CA GLU A 2 8.01 -15.36 -21.03
C GLU A 2 9.17 -14.68 -20.28
N ASN A 3 9.74 -13.61 -20.83
CA ASN A 3 10.83 -12.86 -20.16
C ASN A 3 10.39 -12.27 -18.80
N TYR A 4 9.15 -11.80 -18.68
CA TYR A 4 8.60 -11.31 -17.40
C TYR A 4 8.50 -12.42 -16.36
N ARG A 5 7.93 -13.57 -16.71
CA ARG A 5 7.78 -14.69 -15.75
C ARG A 5 9.14 -15.20 -15.30
N PHE A 6 10.12 -15.26 -16.20
CA PHE A 6 11.49 -15.64 -15.88
C PHE A 6 12.17 -14.64 -14.93
N ILE A 7 12.18 -13.35 -15.27
CA ILE A 7 12.78 -12.31 -14.41
C ILE A 7 12.07 -12.26 -13.05
N ARG A 8 10.73 -12.32 -13.02
CA ARG A 8 9.96 -12.38 -11.78
C ARG A 8 10.38 -13.57 -10.92
N GLY A 9 10.55 -14.75 -11.51
CA GLY A 9 11.01 -15.94 -10.79
C GLY A 9 12.39 -15.77 -10.16
N ILE A 10 13.34 -15.13 -10.85
CA ILE A 10 14.67 -14.81 -10.31
C ILE A 10 14.57 -13.82 -9.15
N ILE A 11 13.77 -12.77 -9.30
CA ILE A 11 13.56 -11.76 -8.25
C ILE A 11 12.90 -12.39 -7.04
N GLU A 12 11.84 -13.18 -7.23
CA GLU A 12 11.14 -13.88 -6.15
C GLU A 12 12.09 -14.80 -5.40
N PHE A 13 12.90 -15.60 -6.11
CA PHE A 13 13.91 -16.45 -5.49
C PHE A 13 14.94 -15.63 -4.70
N SER A 14 15.44 -14.54 -5.27
CA SER A 14 16.45 -13.68 -4.65
C SER A 14 15.91 -12.97 -3.41
N VAL A 15 14.70 -12.42 -3.47
CA VAL A 15 14.00 -11.81 -2.33
C VAL A 15 13.75 -12.85 -1.24
N LYS A 16 13.27 -14.04 -1.61
CA LYS A 16 13.03 -15.15 -0.66
C LYS A 16 14.30 -15.53 0.10
N ARG A 17 15.44 -15.61 -0.60
CA ARG A 17 16.76 -15.86 -0.03
C ARG A 17 17.25 -14.72 0.85
N GLY A 18 17.01 -13.47 0.45
CA GLY A 18 17.34 -12.29 1.25
C GLY A 18 16.55 -12.26 2.56
N ILE A 19 15.25 -12.59 2.53
CA ILE A 19 14.42 -12.71 3.74
C ILE A 19 14.93 -13.81 4.66
N ASP A 20 15.30 -14.99 4.14
CA ASP A 20 15.95 -16.04 4.96
C ASP A 20 17.20 -15.52 5.65
N TYR A 21 18.03 -14.82 4.89
CA TYR A 21 19.30 -14.32 5.39
C TYR A 21 19.11 -13.22 6.46
N ILE A 22 18.02 -12.44 6.41
CA ILE A 22 17.69 -11.43 7.44
C ILE A 22 17.39 -12.08 8.79
N ILE A 23 16.82 -13.28 8.83
CA ILE A 23 16.52 -13.99 10.09
C ILE A 23 17.81 -14.18 10.90
N ASP A 24 18.89 -14.57 10.23
CA ASP A 24 20.19 -14.84 10.87
C ASP A 24 21.09 -13.60 10.92
N ASN A 25 20.96 -12.70 9.95
CA ASN A 25 21.87 -11.57 9.72
C ASN A 25 21.09 -10.31 9.28
N PRO A 26 20.29 -9.69 10.16
CA PRO A 26 19.29 -8.69 9.76
C PRO A 26 19.91 -7.48 9.05
N LYS A 27 21.03 -6.97 9.58
CA LYS A 27 21.68 -5.79 9.00
C LYS A 27 22.21 -6.04 7.59
N ARG A 28 22.99 -7.10 7.42
CA ARG A 28 23.59 -7.44 6.12
C ARG A 28 22.53 -7.92 5.13
N GLY A 29 21.53 -8.67 5.59
CA GLY A 29 20.43 -9.13 4.75
C GLY A 29 19.59 -7.99 4.18
N LEU A 30 19.26 -7.00 5.01
CA LEU A 30 18.51 -5.83 4.53
C LEU A 30 19.31 -5.00 3.52
N ARG A 31 20.61 -4.76 3.78
CA ARG A 31 21.50 -4.10 2.81
C ARG A 31 21.55 -4.86 1.48
N ASN A 32 21.71 -6.18 1.52
CA ASN A 32 21.71 -7.01 0.31
C ASN A 32 20.39 -6.94 -0.48
N LEU A 33 19.24 -6.84 0.20
CA LEU A 33 17.95 -6.65 -0.47
C LEU A 33 17.85 -5.28 -1.15
N VAL A 34 18.38 -4.22 -0.54
CA VAL A 34 18.46 -2.89 -1.15
C VAL A 34 19.38 -2.89 -2.37
N ASP A 35 20.54 -3.54 -2.28
CA ASP A 35 21.46 -3.69 -3.42
C ASP A 35 20.83 -4.50 -4.57
N LEU A 36 20.08 -5.55 -4.24
CA LEU A 36 19.30 -6.30 -5.22
C LEU A 36 18.26 -5.40 -5.92
N GLY A 37 17.54 -4.59 -5.15
CA GLY A 37 16.60 -3.61 -5.69
C GLY A 37 17.28 -2.61 -6.63
N LYS A 38 18.44 -2.09 -6.22
CA LYS A 38 19.28 -1.20 -7.04
C LYS A 38 19.69 -1.83 -8.37
N PHE A 39 20.04 -3.12 -8.38
CA PHE A 39 20.39 -3.83 -9.60
C PHE A 39 19.22 -3.90 -10.61
N PHE A 40 17.97 -3.95 -10.14
CA PHE A 40 16.78 -3.96 -10.99
C PHE A 40 16.18 -2.56 -11.25
N ALA A 41 16.74 -1.52 -10.65
CA ALA A 41 16.34 -0.15 -10.94
C ALA A 41 16.62 0.17 -12.42
N SER A 42 15.66 0.80 -13.08
CA SER A 42 15.71 1.06 -14.52
C SER A 42 15.48 2.54 -14.87
N GLY A 43 15.48 3.42 -13.86
CA GLY A 43 15.30 4.85 -14.07
C GLY A 43 15.99 5.71 -13.00
N PRO A 44 16.33 6.97 -13.33
CA PRO A 44 17.12 7.85 -12.46
C PRO A 44 16.53 8.02 -11.06
N PHE A 45 15.20 8.10 -10.95
CA PHE A 45 14.53 8.22 -9.66
C PHE A 45 14.62 6.96 -8.81
N GLN A 46 14.58 5.78 -9.43
CA GLN A 46 14.72 4.51 -8.70
C GLN A 46 16.16 4.36 -8.19
N GLU A 47 17.15 4.76 -9.00
CA GLU A 47 18.55 4.80 -8.59
C GLU A 47 18.76 5.72 -7.38
N VAL A 48 18.23 6.95 -7.44
CA VAL A 48 18.28 7.91 -6.32
C VAL A 48 17.60 7.35 -5.06
N PHE A 49 16.44 6.69 -5.20
CA PHE A 49 15.77 6.04 -4.07
C PHE A 49 16.66 4.99 -3.40
N PHE A 50 17.27 4.09 -4.19
CA PHE A 50 18.13 3.05 -3.64
C PHE A 50 19.44 3.61 -3.10
N ASP A 51 19.94 4.73 -3.62
CA ASP A 51 21.10 5.43 -3.06
C ASP A 51 20.78 6.02 -1.68
N ILE A 52 19.64 6.68 -1.52
CA ILE A 52 19.18 7.20 -0.22
C ILE A 52 18.93 6.03 0.75
N ALA A 53 18.29 4.96 0.30
CA ALA A 53 18.06 3.76 1.12
C ALA A 53 19.39 3.16 1.59
N ASN A 54 20.37 3.07 0.70
CA ASN A 54 21.71 2.63 1.06
C ASN A 54 22.35 3.58 2.08
N GLU A 55 22.32 4.89 1.88
CA GLU A 55 22.88 5.87 2.83
C GLU A 55 22.27 5.72 4.23
N ILE A 56 20.94 5.56 4.30
CA ILE A 56 20.20 5.34 5.55
C ILE A 56 20.63 4.03 6.23
N LEU A 57 20.83 2.96 5.47
CA LEU A 57 21.23 1.66 6.02
C LEU A 57 22.73 1.59 6.34
N HIS A 58 23.59 2.42 5.74
CA HIS A 58 25.00 2.48 6.12
C HIS A 58 25.21 3.02 7.55
N LYS A 59 24.20 3.71 8.12
CA LYS A 59 24.16 4.05 9.55
C LYS A 59 23.93 2.80 10.39
N ASP A 60 24.86 2.48 11.30
CA ASP A 60 24.82 1.23 12.07
C ASP A 60 23.61 1.13 13.03
N ASN A 61 23.03 2.25 13.42
CA ASN A 61 21.85 2.36 14.29
C ASN A 61 20.57 2.71 13.51
N SER A 62 20.48 2.34 12.24
CA SER A 62 19.27 2.55 11.44
C SER A 62 18.09 1.78 12.03
N PHE A 63 17.01 2.49 12.39
CA PHE A 63 15.79 1.90 12.94
C PHE A 63 15.09 0.95 11.96
N TYR A 64 15.38 1.08 10.66
CA TYR A 64 14.92 0.16 9.63
C TYR A 64 15.38 -1.28 9.87
N TYR A 65 16.47 -1.50 10.61
CA TYR A 65 16.88 -2.84 11.02
C TYR A 65 15.86 -3.47 11.97
N ASP A 66 15.46 -2.76 13.02
CA ASP A 66 14.51 -3.25 14.00
C ASP A 66 13.12 -3.46 13.37
N ILE A 67 12.66 -2.51 12.55
CA ILE A 67 11.41 -2.62 11.80
C ILE A 67 11.43 -3.87 10.91
N THR A 68 12.48 -4.05 10.10
CA THR A 68 12.58 -5.17 9.16
C THR A 68 12.68 -6.49 9.90
N GLU A 69 13.49 -6.56 10.94
CA GLU A 69 13.66 -7.75 11.76
C GLU A 69 12.33 -8.17 12.40
N ASN A 70 11.57 -7.20 12.95
CA ASN A 70 10.24 -7.46 13.49
C ASN A 70 9.27 -7.98 12.43
N ILE A 71 9.23 -7.36 11.25
CA ILE A 71 8.36 -7.81 10.15
C ILE A 71 8.72 -9.23 9.72
N VAL A 72 10.02 -9.52 9.51
CA VAL A 72 10.50 -10.84 9.07
C VAL A 72 10.24 -11.92 10.11
N LYS A 73 10.40 -11.63 11.40
CA LYS A 73 10.15 -12.60 12.48
C LYS A 73 8.67 -12.93 12.67
N ASN A 74 7.79 -11.95 12.48
CA ASN A 74 6.37 -12.07 12.83
C ASN A 74 5.43 -12.34 11.64
N THR A 75 5.95 -12.29 10.41
CA THR A 75 5.16 -12.50 9.18
C THR A 75 5.54 -13.82 8.51
N ASP A 76 4.57 -14.50 7.88
CA ASP A 76 4.87 -15.66 7.06
C ASP A 76 5.75 -15.24 5.87
N LYS A 77 6.81 -16.02 5.65
CA LYS A 77 7.81 -15.70 4.66
C LYS A 77 7.26 -15.64 3.23
N ASN A 78 6.30 -16.50 2.88
CA ASN A 78 5.73 -16.50 1.54
C ASN A 78 4.81 -15.28 1.34
N ILE A 79 4.11 -14.83 2.38
CA ILE A 79 3.36 -13.57 2.36
C ILE A 79 4.33 -12.40 2.14
N LEU A 80 5.38 -12.29 2.97
CA LEU A 80 6.35 -11.20 2.86
C LEU A 80 7.05 -11.18 1.50
N THR A 81 7.44 -12.35 0.99
CA THR A 81 8.08 -12.49 -0.33
C THR A 81 7.12 -12.05 -1.44
N ASN A 82 5.91 -12.61 -1.49
CA ASN A 82 4.98 -12.33 -2.60
C ASN A 82 4.45 -10.91 -2.56
N PHE A 83 4.03 -10.42 -1.39
CA PHE A 83 3.59 -9.03 -1.24
C PHE A 83 4.72 -8.07 -1.63
N GLY A 84 5.94 -8.30 -1.14
CA GLY A 84 7.11 -7.48 -1.47
C GLY A 84 7.46 -7.50 -2.96
N VAL A 85 7.42 -8.66 -3.62
CA VAL A 85 7.65 -8.78 -5.07
C VAL A 85 6.53 -8.11 -5.86
N ASN A 86 5.27 -8.25 -5.43
CA ASN A 86 4.14 -7.64 -6.12
C ASN A 86 4.17 -6.10 -6.00
N PHE A 87 4.47 -5.58 -4.81
CA PHE A 87 4.58 -4.13 -4.59
C PHE A 87 5.84 -3.58 -5.28
N GLY A 88 7.02 -4.10 -4.96
CA GLY A 88 8.28 -3.58 -5.48
C GLY A 88 8.48 -3.84 -6.98
N TYR A 89 8.43 -5.10 -7.40
CA TYR A 89 8.71 -5.44 -8.80
C TYR A 89 7.49 -5.29 -9.71
N ASN A 90 6.36 -5.93 -9.39
CA ASN A 90 5.22 -5.92 -10.31
C ASN A 90 4.62 -4.51 -10.45
N SER A 91 4.47 -3.75 -9.36
CA SER A 91 3.93 -2.38 -9.44
C SER A 91 5.01 -1.35 -9.81
N LEU A 92 6.08 -1.22 -9.01
CA LEU A 92 7.00 -0.08 -9.15
C LEU A 92 8.07 -0.23 -10.24
N ILE A 93 8.32 -1.44 -10.76
CA ILE A 93 9.32 -1.67 -11.83
C ILE A 93 8.64 -2.08 -13.14
N TYR A 94 8.00 -3.26 -13.16
CA TYR A 94 7.36 -3.80 -14.35
C TYR A 94 6.10 -3.00 -14.73
N GLY A 95 5.25 -2.72 -13.74
CA GLY A 95 4.04 -1.93 -13.88
C GLY A 95 4.34 -0.49 -14.31
N ALA A 96 5.29 0.16 -13.63
CA ALA A 96 5.78 1.49 -14.00
C ALA A 96 6.26 1.57 -15.46
N ARG A 97 6.98 0.56 -15.96
CA ARG A 97 7.37 0.50 -17.39
C ARG A 97 6.16 0.39 -18.31
N LYS A 98 5.19 -0.48 -17.98
CA LYS A 98 3.94 -0.60 -18.75
C LYS A 98 3.13 0.69 -18.75
N ILE A 99 3.04 1.36 -17.59
CA ILE A 99 2.38 2.65 -17.44
C ILE A 99 3.00 3.63 -18.45
N ARG A 100 4.32 3.87 -18.39
CA ARG A 100 5.00 4.77 -19.35
C ARG A 100 4.76 4.41 -20.81
N GLU A 101 4.81 3.12 -21.15
CA GLU A 101 4.52 2.65 -22.51
C GLU A 101 3.08 2.96 -22.94
N ASN A 102 2.11 2.78 -22.06
CA ASN A 102 0.70 3.06 -22.33
C ASN A 102 0.40 4.55 -22.33
N GLU A 103 1.01 5.34 -21.44
CA GLU A 103 0.86 6.81 -21.43
C GLU A 103 1.32 7.39 -22.77
N ARG A 104 2.46 6.95 -23.31
CA ARG A 104 2.94 7.38 -24.64
C ARG A 104 2.03 6.94 -25.79
N LYS A 105 1.41 5.76 -25.70
CA LYS A 105 0.53 5.21 -26.75
C LYS A 105 -0.85 5.84 -26.77
N LEU A 106 -1.43 6.01 -25.59
CA LEU A 106 -2.79 6.50 -25.40
C LEU A 106 -2.83 8.02 -25.23
N ASN A 107 -1.67 8.66 -25.08
CA ASN A 107 -1.53 10.06 -24.72
C ASN A 107 -2.37 10.39 -23.48
N CYS A 108 -2.34 9.47 -22.50
CA CYS A 108 -3.14 9.60 -21.30
C CYS A 108 -2.36 9.37 -20.01
N LYS A 109 -2.75 10.06 -18.94
CA LYS A 109 -2.17 9.84 -17.62
C LYS A 109 -2.75 8.57 -17.00
N ILE A 110 -1.90 7.71 -16.44
CA ILE A 110 -2.34 6.44 -15.84
C ILE A 110 -1.88 6.41 -14.37
N PRO A 111 -2.79 6.21 -13.40
CA PRO A 111 -2.38 6.09 -12.00
C PRO A 111 -1.59 4.79 -11.78
N TRP A 112 -0.71 4.77 -10.78
CA TRP A 112 0.09 3.58 -10.46
C TRP A 112 -0.60 2.62 -9.48
N THR A 113 -1.65 3.12 -8.81
CA THR A 113 -2.48 2.41 -7.83
C THR A 113 -3.94 2.83 -7.99
N ILE A 114 -4.87 1.93 -7.65
CA ILE A 114 -6.30 2.22 -7.65
C ILE A 114 -6.84 1.99 -6.24
N CYS A 115 -7.63 2.94 -5.74
CA CYS A 115 -8.27 2.82 -4.44
C CYS A 115 -9.73 2.34 -4.61
N PHE A 116 -10.12 1.26 -3.96
CA PHE A 116 -11.52 0.90 -3.83
C PHE A 116 -12.06 1.45 -2.51
N ASP A 117 -13.05 2.33 -2.59
CA ASP A 117 -13.69 2.95 -1.42
C ASP A 117 -15.02 2.24 -1.12
N PHE A 118 -14.92 1.16 -0.35
CA PHE A 118 -16.06 0.35 0.05
C PHE A 118 -16.45 0.57 1.52
N ARG A 119 -16.09 1.73 2.12
CA ARG A 119 -16.44 2.05 3.51
C ARG A 119 -17.94 2.15 3.73
N LYS A 120 -18.67 2.61 2.71
CA LYS A 120 -20.13 2.76 2.74
C LYS A 120 -20.81 1.53 2.13
N LYS A 121 -21.95 1.14 2.71
CA LYS A 121 -22.88 0.18 2.09
C LYS A 121 -23.93 0.97 1.30
N GLY A 122 -24.23 0.53 0.08
CA GLY A 122 -25.28 1.09 -0.75
C GLY A 122 -26.22 0.01 -1.27
N GLU A 123 -27.39 0.44 -1.71
CA GLU A 123 -28.22 -0.39 -2.58
C GLU A 123 -27.50 -0.54 -3.93
N ASN A 124 -27.44 -1.76 -4.47
CA ASN A 124 -26.78 -2.07 -5.74
C ASN A 124 -25.24 -1.84 -5.74
N ASN A 125 -24.54 -2.34 -4.73
CA ASN A 125 -23.07 -2.37 -4.71
C ASN A 125 -22.50 -3.06 -5.97
N LEU A 126 -21.26 -2.75 -6.31
CA LEU A 126 -20.50 -3.50 -7.33
C LEU A 126 -20.46 -4.97 -6.98
N ASN A 127 -20.77 -5.82 -7.95
CA ASN A 127 -20.66 -7.27 -7.78
C ASN A 127 -19.24 -7.77 -8.08
N GLU A 128 -18.98 -9.04 -7.79
CA GLU A 128 -17.66 -9.66 -7.96
C GLU A 128 -17.12 -9.51 -9.40
N GLU A 129 -17.97 -9.73 -10.41
CA GLU A 129 -17.59 -9.67 -11.82
C GLU A 129 -17.19 -8.24 -12.24
N GLU A 130 -17.92 -7.23 -11.79
CA GLU A 130 -17.62 -5.83 -12.07
C GLU A 130 -16.27 -5.41 -11.47
N ILE A 131 -15.97 -5.86 -10.25
CA ILE A 131 -14.68 -5.58 -9.60
C ILE A 131 -13.55 -6.33 -10.33
N ILE A 132 -13.75 -7.60 -10.68
CA ILE A 132 -12.78 -8.39 -11.46
C ILE A 132 -12.46 -7.70 -12.79
N ASN A 133 -13.48 -7.33 -13.56
CA ASN A 133 -13.30 -6.68 -14.85
C ASN A 133 -12.57 -5.35 -14.71
N THR A 134 -12.89 -4.58 -13.66
CA THR A 134 -12.19 -3.33 -13.33
C THR A 134 -10.71 -3.57 -13.05
N VAL A 135 -10.39 -4.56 -12.20
CA VAL A 135 -8.99 -4.91 -11.88
C VAL A 135 -8.25 -5.38 -13.13
N GLU A 136 -8.86 -6.22 -13.97
CA GLU A 136 -8.24 -6.71 -15.21
C GLU A 136 -7.95 -5.58 -16.20
N ASN A 137 -8.89 -4.64 -16.38
CA ASN A 137 -8.72 -3.46 -17.23
C ASN A 137 -7.54 -2.60 -16.77
N TRP A 138 -7.47 -2.25 -15.49
CA TRP A 138 -6.37 -1.46 -14.92
C TRP A 138 -5.03 -2.22 -14.95
N LYS A 139 -5.04 -3.52 -14.70
CA LYS A 139 -3.84 -4.37 -14.76
C LYS A 139 -3.26 -4.46 -16.18
N SER A 140 -4.11 -4.39 -17.21
CA SER A 140 -3.66 -4.31 -18.61
C SER A 140 -2.79 -3.08 -18.87
N LEU A 141 -3.03 -1.98 -18.15
CA LEU A 141 -2.29 -0.73 -18.25
C LEU A 141 -0.99 -0.70 -17.42
N GLY A 142 -0.81 -1.65 -16.50
CA GLY A 142 0.36 -1.74 -15.63
C GLY A 142 0.09 -1.52 -14.15
N ILE A 143 -1.17 -1.50 -13.72
CA ILE A 143 -1.54 -1.32 -12.31
C ILE A 143 -1.53 -2.67 -11.59
N TYR A 144 -0.63 -2.80 -10.61
CA TYR A 144 -0.47 -4.00 -9.78
C TYR A 144 -0.55 -3.69 -8.27
N CYS A 145 -0.94 -2.47 -7.90
CA CYS A 145 -1.13 -2.06 -6.51
C CYS A 145 -2.57 -1.57 -6.32
N TYR A 146 -3.23 -2.07 -5.27
CA TYR A 146 -4.60 -1.70 -4.94
C TYR A 146 -4.73 -1.47 -3.44
N ILE A 147 -5.51 -0.45 -3.07
CA ILE A 147 -5.83 -0.15 -1.67
C ILE A 147 -7.34 -0.21 -1.51
N ILE A 148 -7.84 -1.06 -0.62
CA ILE A 148 -9.26 -1.26 -0.38
C ILE A 148 -9.59 -0.69 0.99
N PHE A 149 -10.49 0.28 1.02
CA PHE A 149 -11.02 0.85 2.26
C PHE A 149 -12.34 0.18 2.62
N LEU A 150 -12.38 -0.46 3.77
CA LEU A 150 -13.58 -1.10 4.31
C LEU A 150 -14.11 -0.40 5.55
N ASP A 151 -13.23 0.15 6.39
CA ASP A 151 -13.55 0.62 7.74
C ASP A 151 -14.41 -0.43 8.48
N ASN A 152 -15.69 -0.15 8.74
CA ASN A 152 -16.61 -1.06 9.42
C ASN A 152 -17.41 -1.98 8.47
N ASN A 153 -17.15 -1.94 7.17
CA ASN A 153 -17.85 -2.77 6.18
C ASN A 153 -17.27 -4.19 6.14
N ASP A 154 -18.08 -5.19 6.44
CA ASP A 154 -17.71 -6.60 6.66
C ASP A 154 -17.69 -7.45 5.37
N ILE A 155 -17.55 -6.84 4.19
CA ILE A 155 -17.52 -7.53 2.88
C ILE A 155 -16.16 -8.17 2.54
N LEU A 156 -15.21 -8.20 3.47
CA LEU A 156 -13.86 -8.68 3.18
C LEU A 156 -13.84 -10.14 2.69
N MET A 157 -14.73 -10.98 3.21
CA MET A 157 -14.90 -12.36 2.76
C MET A 157 -15.41 -12.43 1.31
N ASP A 158 -16.32 -11.53 0.92
CA ASP A 158 -16.84 -11.45 -0.45
C ASP A 158 -15.76 -11.01 -1.46
N LEU A 159 -14.71 -10.32 -0.99
CA LEU A 159 -13.56 -9.91 -1.80
C LEU A 159 -12.50 -11.01 -1.95
N GLN A 160 -12.59 -12.11 -1.19
CA GLN A 160 -11.60 -13.20 -1.23
C GLN A 160 -11.35 -13.76 -2.65
N PRO A 161 -12.38 -14.03 -3.48
CA PRO A 161 -12.16 -14.56 -4.83
C PRO A 161 -11.39 -13.57 -5.72
N ILE A 162 -11.68 -12.27 -5.62
CA ILE A 162 -11.01 -11.19 -6.34
C ILE A 162 -9.53 -11.12 -5.95
N ILE A 163 -9.24 -11.15 -4.64
CA ILE A 163 -7.88 -11.10 -4.10
C ILE A 163 -7.09 -12.33 -4.56
N LYS A 164 -7.69 -13.52 -4.47
CA LYS A 164 -7.06 -14.79 -4.85
C LYS A 164 -6.76 -14.85 -6.35
N LYS A 165 -7.67 -14.36 -7.20
CA LYS A 165 -7.50 -14.31 -8.66
C LYS A 165 -6.38 -13.35 -9.07
N ASN A 166 -6.13 -12.31 -8.28
CA ASN A 166 -5.12 -11.28 -8.54
C ASN A 166 -3.89 -11.43 -7.62
N ASN A 167 -3.38 -12.66 -7.52
CA ASN A 167 -2.22 -13.00 -6.69
C ASN A 167 -0.90 -12.33 -7.13
N ASP A 168 -0.89 -11.70 -8.31
CA ASP A 168 0.21 -10.92 -8.86
C ASP A 168 0.15 -9.42 -8.49
N CYS A 169 -0.92 -8.98 -7.83
CA CYS A 169 -1.08 -7.62 -7.33
C CYS A 169 -0.71 -7.54 -5.84
N ALA A 170 -0.23 -6.39 -5.36
CA ALA A 170 -0.16 -6.09 -3.93
C ALA A 170 -1.47 -5.42 -3.52
N ILE A 171 -2.18 -6.03 -2.57
CA ILE A 171 -3.48 -5.56 -2.12
C ILE A 171 -3.39 -5.20 -0.64
N THR A 172 -3.61 -3.92 -0.35
CA THR A 172 -3.66 -3.41 1.02
C THR A 172 -5.12 -3.20 1.41
N VAL A 173 -5.55 -3.72 2.56
CA VAL A 173 -6.91 -3.53 3.07
C VAL A 173 -6.88 -2.69 4.33
N VAL A 174 -7.59 -1.56 4.33
CA VAL A 174 -7.79 -0.70 5.51
C VAL A 174 -9.12 -1.07 6.15
N LEU A 175 -9.10 -1.51 7.41
CA LEU A 175 -10.29 -1.96 8.12
C LEU A 175 -10.30 -1.58 9.60
N ASN A 176 -11.48 -1.52 10.17
CA ASN A 176 -11.67 -1.39 11.61
C ASN A 176 -11.37 -2.74 12.30
N PRO A 177 -10.60 -2.77 13.39
CA PRO A 177 -10.37 -3.97 14.19
C PRO A 177 -11.66 -4.73 14.58
N LYS A 178 -12.79 -4.02 14.72
CA LYS A 178 -14.12 -4.56 15.05
C LYS A 178 -14.63 -5.63 14.10
N ILE A 179 -14.30 -5.53 12.83
CA ILE A 179 -14.79 -6.49 11.83
C ILE A 179 -13.90 -7.72 11.71
N VAL A 180 -12.75 -7.75 12.40
CA VAL A 180 -11.82 -8.89 12.38
C VAL A 180 -12.41 -10.04 13.18
N SER A 181 -12.45 -11.22 12.57
CA SER A 181 -12.94 -12.46 13.18
C SER A 181 -12.01 -13.64 12.88
N ASP A 182 -12.15 -14.74 13.62
CA ASP A 182 -11.39 -15.97 13.38
C ASP A 182 -11.62 -16.50 11.96
N ASP A 183 -12.84 -16.35 11.42
CA ASP A 183 -13.17 -16.76 10.06
C ASP A 183 -12.42 -15.94 9.02
N ILE A 184 -12.34 -14.61 9.18
CA ILE A 184 -11.55 -13.74 8.30
C ILE A 184 -10.08 -14.15 8.32
N ILE A 185 -9.51 -14.34 9.52
CA ILE A 185 -8.11 -14.70 9.68
C ILE A 185 -7.83 -16.07 9.07
N LYS A 186 -8.66 -17.08 9.34
CA LYS A 186 -8.50 -18.43 8.82
C LYS A 186 -8.56 -18.49 7.29
N ASN A 187 -9.44 -17.70 6.68
CA ASN A 187 -9.65 -17.72 5.23
C ASN A 187 -8.66 -16.86 4.44
N LEU A 188 -8.17 -15.76 5.03
CA LEU A 188 -7.37 -14.77 4.30
C LEU A 188 -5.88 -14.78 4.66
N SER A 189 -5.49 -15.33 5.81
CA SER A 189 -4.08 -15.43 6.21
C SER A 189 -3.21 -16.22 5.23
N SER A 190 -3.80 -17.14 4.45
CA SER A 190 -3.09 -17.90 3.42
C SER A 190 -2.87 -17.16 2.11
N LEU A 191 -3.47 -15.98 1.94
CA LEU A 191 -3.33 -15.17 0.73
C LEU A 191 -2.04 -14.35 0.80
N ASN A 192 -1.06 -14.73 -0.01
CA ASN A 192 0.28 -14.16 0.04
C ASN A 192 0.42 -12.76 -0.55
N ASN A 193 -0.68 -12.15 -1.00
CA ASN A 193 -0.71 -10.86 -1.66
C ASN A 193 -1.43 -9.77 -0.84
N LEU A 194 -1.74 -10.03 0.43
CA LEU A 194 -2.44 -9.12 1.33
C LEU A 194 -1.53 -8.44 2.35
N CYS A 195 -1.80 -7.16 2.60
CA CYS A 195 -1.36 -6.42 3.78
C CYS A 195 -2.59 -5.81 4.46
N PHE A 196 -2.74 -6.00 5.77
CA PHE A 196 -3.86 -5.45 6.53
C PHE A 196 -3.43 -4.20 7.31
N LEU A 197 -4.15 -3.10 7.16
CA LEU A 197 -3.95 -1.90 7.95
C LEU A 197 -5.14 -1.70 8.88
N LEU A 198 -4.88 -1.79 10.18
CA LEU A 198 -5.88 -1.65 11.22
C LEU A 198 -6.06 -0.19 11.58
N LEU A 199 -7.29 0.31 11.55
CA LEU A 199 -7.60 1.64 12.06
C LEU A 199 -7.30 1.70 13.57
N ILE A 200 -6.54 2.71 13.99
CA ILE A 200 -6.14 2.87 15.41
C ILE A 200 -6.72 4.13 16.07
N ASN A 201 -7.50 4.93 15.32
CA ASN A 201 -8.24 6.09 15.82
C ASN A 201 -9.38 5.65 16.73
N ASP A 202 -9.41 6.18 17.96
CA ASP A 202 -10.54 6.06 18.88
C ASP A 202 -11.06 4.61 19.07
N ILE A 203 -10.17 3.63 18.88
CA ILE A 203 -10.42 2.21 19.18
C ILE A 203 -9.92 1.92 20.60
N ASP A 204 -10.71 1.15 21.33
CA ASP A 204 -10.33 0.66 22.65
C ASP A 204 -9.08 -0.23 22.55
N ASP A 205 -8.12 -0.04 23.45
CA ASP A 205 -6.84 -0.75 23.38
C ASP A 205 -7.03 -2.27 23.50
N VAL A 206 -8.03 -2.77 24.27
CA VAL A 206 -8.29 -4.21 24.41
C VAL A 206 -8.73 -4.82 23.07
N GLU A 207 -9.60 -4.12 22.35
CA GLU A 207 -10.08 -4.53 21.03
C GLU A 207 -8.94 -4.54 20.00
N LEU A 208 -8.13 -3.49 20.00
CA LEU A 208 -6.99 -3.39 19.09
C LEU A 208 -5.94 -4.47 19.36
N HIS A 209 -5.61 -4.73 20.63
CA HIS A 209 -4.71 -5.80 21.03
C HIS A 209 -5.25 -7.18 20.63
N SER A 210 -6.54 -7.43 20.82
CA SER A 210 -7.18 -8.69 20.43
C SER A 210 -7.00 -8.96 18.93
N SER A 211 -7.36 -8.00 18.07
CA SER A 211 -7.25 -8.17 16.62
C SER A 211 -5.79 -8.30 16.17
N ILE A 212 -4.87 -7.51 16.73
CA ILE A 212 -3.43 -7.61 16.44
C ILE A 212 -2.89 -9.00 16.81
N ASP A 213 -3.28 -9.55 17.95
CA ASP A 213 -2.84 -10.89 18.37
C ASP A 213 -3.33 -11.97 17.40
N MET A 214 -4.52 -11.81 16.81
CA MET A 214 -5.01 -12.72 15.77
C MET A 214 -4.14 -12.66 14.52
N PHE A 215 -3.78 -11.47 14.02
CA PHE A 215 -2.88 -11.33 12.86
C PHE A 215 -1.47 -11.85 13.16
N LYS A 216 -0.92 -11.59 14.35
CA LYS A 216 0.39 -12.12 14.78
C LYS A 216 0.40 -13.64 14.84
N LYS A 217 -0.62 -14.25 15.47
CA LYS A 217 -0.74 -15.73 15.57
C LYS A 217 -0.84 -16.38 14.19
N ALA A 218 -1.58 -15.75 13.28
CA ALA A 218 -1.72 -16.20 11.90
C ALA A 218 -0.54 -15.81 10.99
N LYS A 219 0.46 -15.09 11.51
CA LYS A 219 1.62 -14.56 10.78
C LYS A 219 1.26 -13.75 9.53
N CYS A 220 0.16 -13.01 9.58
CA CYS A 220 -0.22 -12.11 8.49
C CYS A 220 0.72 -10.90 8.40
N LEU A 221 0.82 -10.30 7.22
CA LEU A 221 1.44 -8.97 7.08
C LEU A 221 0.41 -7.91 7.49
N PHE A 222 0.73 -7.10 8.50
CA PHE A 222 -0.16 -6.05 8.96
C PHE A 222 0.57 -4.80 9.46
N GLY A 223 -0.20 -3.72 9.61
CA GLY A 223 0.21 -2.43 10.15
C GLY A 223 -0.99 -1.63 10.68
N GLY A 224 -0.76 -0.34 10.94
CA GLY A 224 -1.80 0.59 11.36
C GLY A 224 -2.25 1.53 10.24
N ALA A 225 -3.43 2.12 10.40
CA ALA A 225 -3.88 3.29 9.68
C ALA A 225 -4.43 4.32 10.66
N TYR A 226 -4.12 5.60 10.43
CA TYR A 226 -4.56 6.71 11.27
C TYR A 226 -5.14 7.84 10.44
N TYR A 227 -6.43 8.13 10.64
CA TYR A 227 -7.11 9.28 10.07
C TYR A 227 -6.78 10.56 10.84
N TYR A 228 -6.39 11.62 10.15
CA TYR A 228 -6.02 12.89 10.78
C TYR A 228 -6.75 14.10 10.21
N ASP A 229 -6.96 15.10 11.07
CA ASP A 229 -7.49 16.42 10.72
C ASP A 229 -6.95 17.51 11.64
N ASP A 230 -7.46 18.73 11.48
CA ASP A 230 -7.08 19.91 12.24
C ASP A 230 -7.27 19.75 13.76
N ASN A 231 -8.12 18.81 14.22
CA ASN A 231 -8.39 18.62 15.64
C ASN A 231 -7.44 17.64 16.32
N ASN A 232 -6.87 16.69 15.57
CA ASN A 232 -6.08 15.60 16.14
C ASN A 232 -4.64 15.51 15.63
N PHE A 233 -4.21 16.40 14.72
CA PHE A 233 -2.88 16.35 14.12
C PHE A 233 -1.75 16.45 15.17
N SER A 234 -1.96 17.22 16.24
CA SER A 234 -0.96 17.43 17.29
C SER A 234 -0.58 16.12 17.98
N TYR A 235 -1.54 15.20 18.16
CA TYR A 235 -1.31 13.89 18.78
C TYR A 235 -0.24 13.08 18.06
N ILE A 236 -0.17 13.18 16.73
CA ILE A 236 0.75 12.41 15.87
C ILE A 236 2.21 12.72 16.20
N GLU A 237 2.49 13.96 16.60
CA GLU A 237 3.85 14.43 16.91
C GLU A 237 4.24 14.18 18.37
N GLU A 238 3.28 13.76 19.20
CA GLU A 238 3.54 13.50 20.61
C GLU A 238 4.21 12.15 20.84
N LYS A 239 5.04 12.09 21.89
CA LYS A 239 5.71 10.85 22.32
C LYS A 239 4.72 9.70 22.56
N ARG A 240 3.54 10.00 23.10
CA ARG A 240 2.49 9.00 23.38
C ARG A 240 1.95 8.31 22.11
N PHE A 241 1.98 8.97 20.95
CA PHE A 241 1.61 8.30 19.70
C PHE A 241 2.68 7.27 19.30
N SER A 242 3.96 7.67 19.36
CA SER A 242 5.07 6.73 19.13
C SER A 242 5.06 5.56 20.11
N GLU A 243 4.80 5.81 21.39
CA GLU A 243 4.65 4.77 22.42
C GLU A 243 3.48 3.82 22.12
N LYS A 244 2.33 4.35 21.64
CA LYS A 244 1.21 3.54 21.18
C LYS A 244 1.64 2.59 20.05
N LEU A 245 2.36 3.08 19.04
CA LEU A 245 2.83 2.23 17.93
C LEU A 245 3.78 1.13 18.39
N ILE A 246 4.71 1.44 19.32
CA ILE A 246 5.64 0.46 19.91
C ILE A 246 4.87 -0.60 20.69
N ASN A 247 3.96 -0.21 21.57
CA ASN A 247 3.18 -1.12 22.41
C ASN A 247 2.34 -2.11 21.59
N LEU A 248 1.81 -1.63 20.46
CA LEU A 248 1.03 -2.45 19.53
C LEU A 248 1.92 -3.29 18.58
N ASN A 249 3.22 -3.02 18.54
CA ASN A 249 4.19 -3.59 17.58
C ASN A 249 3.77 -3.33 16.11
N LEU A 250 3.31 -2.10 15.83
CA LEU A 250 2.94 -1.67 14.49
C LEU A 250 4.18 -1.15 13.76
N ASN A 251 4.76 -1.97 12.89
CA ASN A 251 5.99 -1.63 12.16
C ASN A 251 5.73 -0.80 10.89
N LEU A 252 4.47 -0.73 10.45
CA LEU A 252 3.99 0.03 9.30
C LEU A 252 2.79 0.86 9.75
N ILE A 253 2.70 2.13 9.33
CA ILE A 253 1.51 2.95 9.56
C ILE A 253 1.21 3.86 8.37
N MET A 254 -0.05 3.90 7.97
CA MET A 254 -0.56 4.81 6.94
C MET A 254 -1.33 5.96 7.59
N MET A 255 -0.86 7.19 7.37
CA MET A 255 -1.51 8.43 7.75
C MET A 255 -2.46 8.85 6.64
N ILE A 256 -3.72 9.10 6.98
CA ILE A 256 -4.80 9.32 6.01
C ILE A 256 -5.52 10.62 6.35
N GLN A 257 -5.47 11.58 5.45
CA GLN A 257 -6.14 12.86 5.64
C GLN A 257 -7.67 12.67 5.65
N ASN A 258 -8.34 13.17 6.69
CA ASN A 258 -9.79 13.28 6.72
C ASN A 258 -10.28 14.39 5.78
N PRO A 259 -11.49 14.28 5.22
CA PRO A 259 -12.04 15.25 4.27
C PRO A 259 -12.10 16.70 4.77
N ASN A 260 -12.21 16.92 6.07
CA ASN A 260 -12.30 18.26 6.66
C ASN A 260 -10.94 18.84 7.11
N CYS A 261 -9.83 18.13 6.86
CA CYS A 261 -8.51 18.61 7.22
C CYS A 261 -8.07 19.76 6.31
N SER A 262 -7.58 20.85 6.90
CA SER A 262 -6.99 21.95 6.14
C SER A 262 -5.74 21.52 5.37
N GLU A 263 -5.50 22.15 4.22
CA GLU A 263 -4.30 21.90 3.40
C GLU A 263 -3.01 22.21 4.18
N THR A 264 -3.04 23.22 5.05
CA THR A 264 -1.90 23.57 5.92
C THR A 264 -1.51 22.40 6.83
N ILE A 265 -2.48 21.79 7.49
CA ILE A 265 -2.23 20.63 8.36
C ILE A 265 -1.85 19.40 7.53
N ALA A 266 -2.46 19.20 6.37
CA ALA A 266 -2.07 18.11 5.48
C ALA A 266 -0.61 18.21 5.02
N GLN A 267 -0.15 19.40 4.64
CA GLN A 267 1.25 19.65 4.27
C GLN A 267 2.20 19.49 5.46
N HIS A 268 1.77 19.92 6.65
CA HIS A 268 2.53 19.76 7.89
C HIS A 268 2.75 18.28 8.22
N ILE A 269 1.69 17.46 8.24
CA ILE A 269 1.79 16.02 8.50
C ILE A 269 2.59 15.29 7.42
N ARG A 270 2.41 15.65 6.14
CA ARG A 270 3.24 15.09 5.05
C ARG A 270 4.72 15.34 5.28
N LYS A 271 5.08 16.58 5.64
CA LYS A 271 6.46 16.95 5.96
C LYS A 271 6.97 16.17 7.17
N PHE A 272 6.18 16.08 8.24
CA PHE A 272 6.51 15.29 9.43
C PHE A 272 6.82 13.83 9.06
N VAL A 273 5.92 13.17 8.31
CA VAL A 273 6.08 11.80 7.82
C VAL A 273 7.38 11.66 7.03
N TYR A 274 7.69 12.56 6.11
CA TYR A 274 8.92 12.48 5.32
C TYR A 274 10.17 12.71 6.17
N ASP A 275 10.13 13.64 7.11
CA ASP A 275 11.21 13.88 8.06
C ASP A 275 11.45 12.62 8.94
N THR A 276 10.40 11.88 9.33
CA THR A 276 10.54 10.62 10.09
C THR A 276 11.32 9.53 9.36
N ARG A 277 11.29 9.51 8.03
CA ARG A 277 12.02 8.53 7.20
C ARG A 277 13.51 8.82 7.11
N LEU A 278 13.89 10.10 7.24
CA LEU A 278 15.25 10.58 6.98
C LEU A 278 16.04 10.90 8.26
N LYS A 279 15.38 11.42 9.29
CA LYS A 279 16.03 12.13 10.40
C LYS A 279 15.83 11.52 11.79
N THR A 280 14.83 10.66 12.00
CA THR A 280 14.33 10.38 13.36
C THR A 280 14.19 8.89 13.67
N TYR A 281 14.27 8.55 14.96
CA TYR A 281 13.89 7.25 15.53
C TYR A 281 12.38 7.08 15.45
N SER A 282 11.85 6.76 14.26
CA SER A 282 10.45 6.38 14.13
C SER A 282 10.28 4.91 14.51
N PRO A 283 9.32 4.55 15.37
CA PRO A 283 9.06 3.15 15.71
C PRO A 283 8.43 2.35 14.57
N SER A 284 7.98 3.06 13.52
CA SER A 284 7.24 2.51 12.39
C SER A 284 7.62 3.20 11.11
N PHE A 285 7.51 2.50 9.98
CA PHE A 285 7.57 3.14 8.68
C PHE A 285 6.24 3.85 8.41
N MET A 286 6.28 5.18 8.39
CA MET A 286 5.09 6.02 8.17
C MET A 286 4.89 6.33 6.68
N MET A 287 3.66 6.18 6.20
CA MET A 287 3.21 6.55 4.85
C MET A 287 2.19 7.68 4.91
N ASP A 288 2.33 8.71 4.09
CA ASP A 288 1.28 9.72 3.87
C ASP A 288 0.45 9.26 2.67
N PHE A 289 -0.80 8.85 2.90
CA PHE A 289 -1.61 8.19 1.87
C PHE A 289 -1.72 9.00 0.57
N TYR A 290 -2.13 10.27 0.66
CA TYR A 290 -2.27 11.12 -0.52
C TYR A 290 -0.90 11.57 -1.06
N GLY A 291 0.02 11.99 -0.18
CA GLY A 291 1.33 12.48 -0.61
C GLY A 291 2.20 11.43 -1.27
N ASP A 292 2.21 10.19 -0.76
CA ASP A 292 3.00 9.10 -1.36
C ASP A 292 2.37 8.60 -2.67
N ILE A 293 1.04 8.60 -2.80
CA ILE A 293 0.37 8.32 -4.08
C ILE A 293 0.84 9.33 -5.14
N GLU A 294 0.83 10.62 -4.81
CA GLU A 294 1.29 11.67 -5.71
C GLU A 294 2.81 11.60 -5.95
N LEU A 295 3.62 11.38 -4.92
CA LEU A 295 5.08 11.30 -5.04
C LEU A 295 5.50 10.15 -5.96
N ILE A 296 4.99 8.95 -5.71
CA ILE A 296 5.31 7.75 -6.51
C ILE A 296 4.76 7.91 -7.93
N GLY A 297 3.56 8.46 -8.06
CA GLY A 297 2.98 8.73 -9.37
C GLY A 297 3.84 9.66 -10.22
N ASN A 298 4.32 10.77 -9.63
CA ASN A 298 5.19 11.73 -10.31
C ASN A 298 6.56 11.15 -10.68
N ILE A 299 7.01 10.11 -9.99
CA ILE A 299 8.23 9.36 -10.32
C ILE A 299 7.99 8.43 -11.51
N ILE A 300 6.81 7.81 -11.59
CA ILE A 300 6.49 6.80 -12.59
C ILE A 300 6.09 7.44 -13.93
N SER A 301 5.22 8.45 -13.88
CA SER A 301 4.60 9.07 -15.05
C SER A 301 5.49 10.13 -15.67
N GLU A 302 5.48 10.18 -17.00
CA GLU A 302 6.19 11.20 -17.79
C GLU A 302 5.26 12.35 -18.22
N MET A 303 3.98 12.27 -17.86
CA MET A 303 2.97 13.26 -18.21
C MET A 303 2.96 14.45 -17.24
N PRO A 304 2.46 15.63 -17.66
CA PRO A 304 2.36 16.82 -16.80
C PRO A 304 1.64 16.55 -15.47
N LYS A 305 1.93 17.38 -14.46
CA LYS A 305 1.38 17.27 -13.10
C LYS A 305 -0.15 17.47 -13.07
N LYS A 306 -0.88 16.38 -13.28
CA LYS A 306 -2.25 16.15 -12.79
C LYS A 306 -2.22 15.18 -11.60
N THR A 307 -3.33 15.02 -10.89
CA THR A 307 -3.40 14.06 -9.78
C THR A 307 -3.16 12.62 -10.25
N HIS A 308 -2.48 11.83 -9.41
CA HIS A 308 -2.31 10.39 -9.55
C HIS A 308 -3.35 9.59 -8.74
N PHE A 309 -4.18 10.28 -7.96
CA PHE A 309 -5.21 9.66 -7.18
C PHE A 309 -6.39 9.25 -8.06
N LEU A 310 -6.83 8.00 -7.89
CA LEU A 310 -8.06 7.51 -8.47
C LEU A 310 -8.69 6.53 -7.48
N SER A 311 -9.94 6.79 -7.12
CA SER A 311 -10.76 5.87 -6.33
C SER A 311 -12.01 5.45 -7.07
N ILE A 312 -12.51 4.25 -6.78
CA ILE A 312 -13.79 3.72 -7.27
C ILE A 312 -14.59 3.31 -6.04
N ASP A 313 -15.79 3.88 -5.86
CA ASP A 313 -16.62 3.54 -4.70
C ASP A 313 -17.46 2.27 -4.91
N ASN A 314 -18.20 1.89 -3.87
CA ASN A 314 -19.09 0.73 -3.87
C ASN A 314 -20.19 0.79 -4.93
N LEU A 315 -20.51 1.96 -5.51
CA LEU A 315 -21.50 2.12 -6.57
C LEU A 315 -20.85 2.31 -7.96
N GLY A 316 -19.52 2.27 -8.03
CA GLY A 316 -18.75 2.42 -9.26
C GLY A 316 -18.41 3.85 -9.64
N TYR A 317 -18.69 4.85 -8.81
CA TYR A 317 -18.31 6.24 -9.09
C TYR A 317 -16.81 6.47 -8.88
N ILE A 318 -16.22 7.26 -9.77
CA ILE A 318 -14.79 7.54 -9.77
C ILE A 318 -14.53 8.85 -9.01
N GLY A 319 -13.62 8.83 -8.05
CA GLY A 319 -13.08 10.02 -7.39
C GLY A 319 -11.65 10.30 -7.85
N LEU A 320 -11.33 11.55 -8.16
CA LEU A 320 -10.01 11.95 -8.72
C LEU A 320 -9.19 12.83 -7.78
N SER A 321 -9.76 13.36 -6.69
CA SER A 321 -9.01 14.24 -5.77
C SER A 321 -8.94 13.73 -4.35
N SER A 322 -9.96 13.00 -3.89
CA SER A 322 -9.98 12.38 -2.57
C SER A 322 -10.96 11.21 -2.54
N LEU A 323 -10.92 10.44 -1.46
CA LEU A 323 -11.91 9.38 -1.23
C LEU A 323 -13.34 9.94 -1.15
N GLU A 324 -13.56 11.18 -0.68
CA GLU A 324 -14.92 11.74 -0.56
C GLU A 324 -15.41 12.46 -1.81
N ASN A 325 -14.52 12.98 -2.66
CA ASN A 325 -14.92 13.78 -3.81
C ASN A 325 -15.11 12.91 -5.06
N LYS A 326 -16.35 12.46 -5.26
CA LYS A 326 -16.75 11.66 -6.43
C LYS A 326 -17.10 12.57 -7.60
N THR A 327 -16.66 12.17 -8.78
CA THR A 327 -17.07 12.77 -10.06
C THR A 327 -18.37 12.14 -10.55
N GLU A 328 -18.93 12.66 -11.64
CA GLU A 328 -20.08 12.04 -12.31
C GLU A 328 -19.71 10.76 -13.09
N LEU A 329 -18.41 10.45 -13.22
CA LEU A 329 -17.91 9.29 -13.94
C LEU A 329 -18.23 8.01 -13.17
N ASN A 330 -18.72 7.00 -13.88
CA ASN A 330 -19.09 5.72 -13.29
C ASN A 330 -18.73 4.56 -14.24
N ILE A 331 -18.12 3.51 -13.69
CA ILE A 331 -17.64 2.35 -14.45
C ILE A 331 -18.76 1.52 -15.11
N ARG A 332 -20.00 1.68 -14.65
CA ARG A 332 -21.20 1.04 -15.26
C ARG A 332 -21.77 1.87 -16.42
N LYS A 333 -21.47 3.17 -16.46
CA LYS A 333 -22.05 4.11 -17.44
C LYS A 333 -21.11 4.38 -18.62
N LEU A 334 -19.81 4.23 -18.41
CA LEU A 334 -18.78 4.58 -19.38
C LEU A 334 -17.92 3.37 -19.71
N GLN A 335 -17.53 3.25 -20.97
CA GLN A 335 -16.52 2.29 -21.38
C GLN A 335 -15.15 2.67 -20.80
N PHE A 336 -14.30 1.67 -20.58
CA PHE A 336 -12.98 1.89 -19.97
C PHE A 336 -12.14 2.94 -20.72
N ASN A 337 -12.14 2.92 -22.07
CA ASN A 337 -11.41 3.90 -22.87
C ASN A 337 -11.97 5.33 -22.75
N GLU A 338 -13.27 5.48 -22.52
CA GLU A 338 -13.88 6.80 -22.29
C GLU A 338 -13.42 7.36 -20.94
N ILE A 339 -13.39 6.51 -19.90
CA ILE A 339 -12.85 6.88 -18.59
C ILE A 339 -11.40 7.35 -18.73
N LEU A 340 -10.55 6.59 -19.45
CA LEU A 340 -9.15 6.96 -19.66
C LEU A 340 -8.99 8.33 -20.33
N ASN A 341 -9.83 8.66 -21.31
CA ASN A 341 -9.79 9.95 -22.00
C ASN A 341 -10.26 11.13 -21.12
N ILE A 342 -11.07 10.88 -20.10
CA ILE A 342 -11.59 11.95 -19.23
C ILE A 342 -10.68 12.20 -18.04
N ILE A 343 -10.05 11.16 -17.49
CA ILE A 343 -9.11 11.30 -16.35
C ILE A 343 -7.75 11.86 -16.78
N THR A 344 -7.52 12.00 -18.10
CA THR A 344 -6.35 12.62 -18.71
C THR A 344 -6.15 14.06 -18.39
#